data_AF-A0A2M7WBT8-F1
#
_entry.id   AF-A0A2M7WBT8-F1
#
_cell.length_a   1.000
_cell.length_b   1.000
_cell.length_c   1.000
_cell.angle_alpha   90.00
_cell.angle_beta   90.00
_cell.angle_gamma   90.00
#
_symmetry.space_group_name_H-M   'P 1'
#
loop_
_entity.id
_entity.type
_entity.pdbx_description
1 polymer ?
#
loop_
_entity_poly.entity_id
_entity_poly.type
_entity_poly.pdbx_seq_one_letter_code
_entity_poly.pdbx_strand_id
1 'polypeptide(L)'
;MRHSLIAWAGALAMSVAIVAPANAGKTVATGAGDVEIPKQAKKCMACHNFDKGAGTKVGPELYGLFNAPSTIQGGGWSWTAENLHLWLNKEKGGPKEAIKVLTGNAGATTKMGFNGFKDDAEINEVVDFLSKLHD
;
A
#
# COMPACT_ATOMS: atom_id res chain seq x y z
N MET A 1 70.83 19.83 25.01
CA MET A 1 70.25 18.63 25.69
C MET A 1 68.74 18.82 25.62
N ARG A 2 68.01 18.23 24.65
CA ARG A 2 67.30 16.92 24.73
C ARG A 2 66.69 16.74 26.13
N HIS A 3 65.37 16.76 26.29
CA HIS A 3 64.37 15.68 26.19
C HIS A 3 63.01 16.36 26.51
N SER A 4 61.79 15.96 26.14
CA SER A 4 61.22 14.90 25.32
C SER A 4 59.76 15.31 25.06
N LEU A 5 59.28 14.99 23.87
CA LEU A 5 57.87 15.00 23.48
C LEU A 5 57.11 13.91 24.25
N ILE A 6 55.95 14.23 24.86
CA ILE A 6 54.83 13.27 25.01
C ILE A 6 53.52 14.06 24.92
N ALA A 7 52.92 14.05 23.73
CA ALA A 7 51.53 14.43 23.50
C ALA A 7 50.64 13.21 23.76
N TRP A 8 49.63 13.33 24.64
CA TRP A 8 48.54 12.37 24.74
C TRP A 8 47.22 13.14 24.55
N ALA A 9 46.83 13.31 23.29
CA ALA A 9 45.47 13.68 22.93
C ALA A 9 44.63 12.39 22.92
N GLY A 10 44.04 12.06 24.07
CA GLY A 10 43.04 10.99 24.17
C GLY A 10 41.72 11.49 23.60
N ALA A 11 41.47 11.24 22.32
CA ALA A 11 40.16 11.44 21.72
C ALA A 11 39.20 10.35 22.23
N LEU A 12 38.30 10.70 23.17
CA LEU A 12 37.11 9.90 23.44
C LEU A 12 36.20 9.97 22.21
N ALA A 13 36.23 8.93 21.39
CA ALA A 13 35.17 8.70 20.41
C ALA A 13 33.92 8.23 21.18
N MET A 14 33.00 9.15 21.45
CA MET A 14 31.63 8.81 21.84
C MET A 14 30.94 8.16 20.64
N SER A 15 30.85 6.84 20.64
CA SER A 15 29.99 6.11 19.71
C SER A 15 28.53 6.49 19.99
N VAL A 16 27.97 7.37 19.16
CA VAL A 16 26.53 7.58 19.10
C VAL A 16 25.92 6.31 18.50
N ALA A 17 25.35 5.46 19.35
CA ALA A 17 24.51 4.38 18.89
C ALA A 17 23.25 5.00 18.28
N ILE A 18 23.13 4.93 16.96
CA ILE A 18 21.89 5.21 16.25
C ILE A 18 20.90 4.11 16.68
N VAL A 19 20.05 4.41 17.65
CA VAL A 19 18.88 3.60 17.96
C VAL A 19 17.95 3.70 16.75
N ALA A 20 18.04 2.73 15.84
CA ALA A 20 17.05 2.55 14.79
C ALA A 20 15.66 2.41 15.44
N PRO A 21 14.62 3.12 14.97
CA PRO A 21 13.31 3.02 15.57
C PRO A 21 12.78 1.60 15.35
N ALA A 22 12.45 0.92 16.45
CA ALA A 22 11.92 -0.45 16.47
C ALA A 22 10.50 -0.60 15.87
N ASN A 23 10.04 0.39 15.10
CA ASN A 23 8.70 0.47 14.51
C ASN A 23 8.76 0.87 13.02
N ALA A 24 9.79 0.41 12.30
CA ALA A 24 9.75 0.49 10.83
C ALA A 24 8.62 -0.43 10.33
N GLY A 25 7.46 0.15 10.03
CA GLY A 25 6.38 -0.54 9.34
C GLY A 25 6.88 -1.12 8.01
N LYS A 26 6.23 -2.17 7.51
CA LYS A 26 6.53 -2.66 6.15
C LYS A 26 6.30 -1.52 5.16
N THR A 27 7.23 -1.33 4.23
CA THR A 27 7.17 -0.35 3.16
C THR A 27 7.06 -1.03 1.80
N VAL A 28 6.67 -0.26 0.78
CA VAL A 28 6.67 -0.61 -0.64
C VAL A 28 7.54 0.42 -1.36
N ALA A 29 8.50 -0.04 -2.16
CA ALA A 29 9.37 0.85 -2.92
C ALA A 29 8.64 1.39 -4.16
N THR A 30 8.79 2.70 -4.41
CA THR A 30 8.27 3.40 -5.59
C THR A 30 9.35 4.34 -6.14
N GLY A 31 9.17 4.89 -7.34
CA GLY A 31 10.04 5.91 -7.90
C GLY A 31 10.09 7.19 -7.06
N ALA A 32 9.05 7.47 -6.27
CA ALA A 32 9.00 8.59 -5.33
C ALA A 32 9.60 8.27 -3.95
N GLY A 33 10.09 7.05 -3.72
CA GLY A 33 10.63 6.56 -2.46
C GLY A 33 9.78 5.47 -1.80
N ASP A 34 10.13 5.13 -0.56
CA ASP A 34 9.45 4.08 0.20
C ASP A 34 8.13 4.58 0.79
N VAL A 35 7.03 3.87 0.51
CA VAL A 35 5.70 4.16 1.04
C VAL A 35 5.37 3.15 2.14
N GLU A 36 5.12 3.62 3.36
CA GLU A 36 4.67 2.75 4.44
C GLU A 36 3.29 2.15 4.16
N ILE A 37 3.13 0.85 4.39
CA ILE A 37 1.84 0.16 4.27
C ILE A 37 1.00 0.46 5.52
N PRO A 38 -0.12 1.18 5.40
CA PRO A 38 -0.93 1.54 6.55
C PRO A 38 -1.77 0.34 7.05
N LYS A 39 -2.38 0.49 8.23
CA LYS A 39 -3.01 -0.61 8.97
C LYS A 39 -4.07 -1.35 8.16
N GLN A 40 -4.94 -0.62 7.46
CA GLN A 40 -6.04 -1.19 6.70
C GLN A 40 -5.57 -1.85 5.41
N ALA A 41 -4.55 -1.28 4.75
CA ALA A 41 -3.95 -1.86 3.55
C ALA A 41 -3.26 -3.22 3.84
N LYS A 42 -2.74 -3.44 5.06
CA LYS A 42 -2.17 -4.74 5.46
C LYS A 42 -3.15 -5.92 5.26
N LYS A 43 -4.46 -5.67 5.31
CA LYS A 43 -5.50 -6.69 5.08
C LYS A 43 -5.49 -7.21 3.63
N CYS A 44 -5.03 -6.41 2.67
CA CYS A 44 -4.98 -6.77 1.24
C CYS A 44 -3.80 -7.70 0.91
N MET A 45 -2.74 -7.68 1.72
CA MET A 45 -1.49 -8.42 1.47
C MET A 45 -1.63 -9.93 1.46
N ALA A 46 -2.69 -10.45 2.09
CA ALA A 46 -3.03 -11.86 2.08
C ALA A 46 -3.36 -12.37 0.67
N CYS A 47 -3.90 -11.50 -0.19
CA CYS A 47 -4.38 -11.86 -1.53
C CYS A 47 -3.69 -11.11 -2.66
N HIS A 48 -3.05 -9.97 -2.37
CA HIS A 48 -2.46 -9.09 -3.37
C HIS A 48 -0.99 -8.78 -3.08
N ASN A 49 -0.25 -8.46 -4.13
CA ASN A 49 1.08 -7.85 -4.03
C ASN A 49 0.96 -6.33 -4.19
N PHE A 50 1.83 -5.61 -3.49
CA PHE A 50 1.97 -4.16 -3.65
C PHE A 50 3.23 -3.78 -4.41
N ASP A 51 4.24 -4.65 -4.45
CA ASP A 51 5.50 -4.36 -5.13
C ASP A 51 5.33 -4.43 -6.65
N LYS A 52 6.02 -3.54 -7.37
CA LYS A 52 6.01 -3.47 -8.83
C LYS A 52 6.52 -4.77 -9.45
N GLY A 53 5.71 -5.41 -10.29
CA GLY A 53 6.10 -6.62 -11.02
C GLY A 53 6.21 -7.87 -10.16
N ALA A 54 5.68 -7.86 -8.93
CA ALA A 54 5.61 -9.04 -8.08
C ALA A 54 4.55 -10.06 -8.57
N GLY A 55 3.71 -9.67 -9.54
CA GLY A 55 2.76 -10.56 -10.20
C GLY A 55 1.56 -10.92 -9.31
N THR A 56 0.78 -11.90 -9.76
CA THR A 56 -0.47 -12.29 -9.12
C THR A 56 -0.26 -13.18 -7.89
N LYS A 57 -1.09 -13.01 -6.85
CA LYS A 57 -1.30 -13.98 -5.77
C LYS A 57 -2.67 -14.66 -5.96
N VAL A 58 -3.58 -14.50 -5.00
CA VAL A 58 -5.00 -14.87 -5.14
C VAL A 58 -5.70 -13.87 -6.06
N GLY A 59 -5.35 -12.59 -5.93
CA GLY A 59 -5.73 -11.51 -6.84
C GLY A 59 -4.53 -10.92 -7.58
N PRO A 60 -4.78 -9.97 -8.51
CA PRO A 60 -3.70 -9.27 -9.23
C PRO A 60 -2.83 -8.42 -8.29
N GLU A 61 -1.64 -8.04 -8.73
CA GLU A 61 -0.90 -6.99 -8.03
C GLU A 61 -1.64 -5.65 -8.09
N LEU A 62 -1.43 -4.79 -7.09
CA LEU A 62 -2.10 -3.49 -6.97
C LEU A 62 -1.15 -2.31 -7.24
N TYR A 63 0.10 -2.58 -7.60
CA TYR A 63 0.99 -1.55 -8.11
C TYR A 63 0.47 -1.03 -9.47
N GLY A 64 0.39 0.29 -9.61
CA GLY A 64 -0.15 0.97 -10.78
C GLY A 64 -1.67 0.90 -10.90
N LEU A 65 -2.40 0.44 -9.87
CA LEU A 65 -3.84 0.26 -9.94
C LEU A 65 -4.60 1.59 -10.10
N PHE A 66 -4.19 2.61 -9.35
CA PHE A 66 -4.95 3.87 -9.26
C PHE A 66 -5.07 4.53 -10.64
N ASN A 67 -6.30 4.86 -11.02
CA ASN A 67 -6.70 5.34 -12.36
C ASN A 67 -6.46 4.37 -13.53
N ALA A 68 -5.91 3.18 -13.32
CA ALA A 68 -5.76 2.19 -14.38
C ALA A 68 -7.13 1.62 -14.80
N PRO A 69 -7.29 1.24 -16.08
CA PRO A 69 -8.45 0.49 -16.55
C PRO A 69 -8.62 -0.83 -15.77
N SER A 70 -9.86 -1.16 -15.43
CA SER A 70 -10.16 -2.42 -14.76
C SER A 70 -9.88 -3.61 -15.67
N THR A 71 -9.17 -4.59 -15.13
CA THR A 71 -8.92 -5.90 -15.77
C THR A 71 -9.94 -6.96 -15.33
N ILE A 72 -10.91 -6.59 -14.49
CA ILE A 72 -11.98 -7.51 -14.08
C ILE A 72 -12.89 -7.81 -15.28
N GLN A 73 -13.34 -9.06 -15.42
CA GLN A 73 -14.25 -9.47 -16.48
C GLN A 73 -15.51 -8.60 -16.50
N GLY A 74 -15.92 -8.15 -17.70
CA GLY A 74 -16.98 -7.15 -17.87
C GLY A 74 -16.49 -5.71 -17.64
N GLY A 75 -15.17 -5.53 -17.54
CA GLY A 75 -14.48 -4.25 -17.39
C GLY A 75 -14.87 -3.20 -18.43
N GLY A 76 -14.99 -1.96 -17.97
CA GLY A 76 -15.23 -0.77 -18.78
C GLY A 76 -15.06 0.54 -18.00
N TRP A 77 -14.48 0.44 -16.81
CA TRP A 77 -14.25 1.56 -15.89
C TRP A 77 -12.77 1.60 -15.48
N SER A 78 -12.35 2.72 -14.90
CA SER A 78 -11.03 2.88 -14.28
C SER A 78 -11.12 2.88 -12.76
N TRP A 79 -10.05 2.50 -12.08
CA TRP A 79 -9.95 2.52 -10.62
C TRP A 79 -9.68 3.92 -10.08
N THR A 80 -10.63 4.83 -10.27
CA THR A 80 -10.61 6.17 -9.65
C THR A 80 -10.80 6.08 -8.14
N ALA A 81 -10.56 7.18 -7.42
CA ALA A 81 -10.83 7.27 -5.99
C ALA A 81 -12.28 6.89 -5.66
N GLU A 82 -13.25 7.37 -6.44
CA GLU A 82 -14.67 7.13 -6.26
C GLU A 82 -15.02 5.65 -6.47
N ASN A 83 -14.46 5.03 -7.51
CA ASN A 83 -14.71 3.62 -7.82
C ASN A 83 -14.06 2.70 -6.78
N LEU A 84 -12.86 3.03 -6.29
CA LEU A 84 -12.23 2.32 -5.18
C LEU A 84 -13.01 2.51 -3.88
N HIS A 85 -13.52 3.72 -3.63
CA HIS A 85 -14.34 3.98 -2.45
C HIS A 85 -15.64 3.16 -2.49
N LEU A 86 -16.34 3.14 -3.63
CA LEU A 86 -17.51 2.29 -3.83
C LEU A 86 -17.16 0.80 -3.64
N TRP A 87 -16.05 0.35 -4.22
CA TRP A 87 -15.59 -1.04 -4.14
C TRP A 87 -15.31 -1.50 -2.72
N LEU A 88 -14.71 -0.62 -1.91
CA LEU A 88 -14.29 -0.91 -0.55
C LEU A 88 -15.37 -0.62 0.50
N ASN A 89 -16.49 0.01 0.15
CA ASN A 89 -17.52 0.40 1.10
C ASN A 89 -18.52 -0.72 1.39
N LYS A 90 -18.50 -1.25 2.61
CA LYS A 90 -19.39 -2.32 3.08
C LYS A 90 -20.85 -1.88 3.19
N GLU A 91 -21.11 -0.63 3.55
CA GLU A 91 -22.48 -0.08 3.63
C GLU A 91 -23.11 0.05 2.24
N LYS A 92 -22.29 0.05 1.18
CA LYS A 92 -22.74 -0.08 -0.22
C LYS A 92 -22.74 -1.53 -0.74
N GLY A 93 -22.53 -2.52 0.13
CA GLY A 93 -22.49 -3.94 -0.23
C GLY A 93 -21.11 -4.48 -0.63
N GLY A 94 -20.07 -3.64 -0.57
CA GLY A 94 -18.68 -4.01 -0.84
C GLY A 94 -18.44 -4.49 -2.28
N PRO A 95 -17.35 -5.25 -2.52
CA PRO A 95 -16.96 -5.68 -3.87
C PRO A 95 -18.04 -6.43 -4.65
N LYS A 96 -18.89 -7.20 -3.96
CA LYS A 96 -19.96 -8.00 -4.57
C LYS A 96 -21.09 -7.16 -5.17
N GLU A 97 -21.34 -5.98 -4.61
CA GLU A 97 -22.34 -5.05 -5.15
C GLU A 97 -21.69 -4.04 -6.08
N ALA A 98 -20.51 -3.53 -5.71
CA ALA A 98 -19.75 -2.60 -6.54
C ALA A 98 -19.48 -3.17 -7.95
N ILE A 99 -19.17 -4.47 -8.09
CA ILE A 99 -18.95 -5.06 -9.41
C ILE A 99 -20.18 -4.96 -10.32
N LYS A 100 -21.39 -5.08 -9.76
CA LYS A 100 -22.63 -4.96 -10.55
C LYS A 100 -22.87 -3.52 -11.00
N VAL A 101 -22.62 -2.57 -10.09
CA VAL A 101 -22.75 -1.14 -10.38
C VAL A 101 -21.74 -0.71 -11.45
N LEU A 102 -20.47 -1.05 -11.27
CA LEU A 102 -19.38 -0.62 -12.16
C LEU A 102 -19.44 -1.27 -13.54
N THR A 103 -19.95 -2.50 -13.63
CA THR A 103 -20.19 -3.18 -14.92
C THR A 103 -21.53 -2.80 -15.56
N GLY A 104 -22.46 -2.20 -14.81
CA GLY A 104 -23.85 -2.06 -15.22
C GLY A 104 -24.60 -3.39 -15.40
N ASN A 105 -24.07 -4.50 -14.87
CA ASN A 105 -24.61 -5.84 -15.04
C ASN A 105 -24.98 -6.47 -13.68
N ALA A 106 -26.28 -6.63 -13.43
CA ALA A 106 -26.79 -7.22 -12.18
C ALA A 106 -26.33 -8.67 -11.92
N GLY A 107 -25.97 -9.41 -12.98
CA GLY A 107 -25.42 -10.77 -12.89
C GLY A 107 -23.90 -10.82 -12.72
N ALA A 108 -23.21 -9.68 -12.68
CA ALA A 108 -21.76 -9.67 -12.50
C ALA A 108 -21.36 -10.17 -11.10
N THR A 109 -20.25 -10.89 -11.03
CA THR A 109 -19.72 -11.47 -9.79
C THR A 109 -18.22 -11.21 -9.68
N THR A 110 -17.71 -11.19 -8.45
CA THR A 110 -16.29 -11.10 -8.15
C THR A 110 -15.86 -12.28 -7.29
N LYS A 111 -14.63 -12.76 -7.49
CA LYS A 111 -13.99 -13.77 -6.65
C LYS A 111 -13.35 -13.18 -5.39
N MET A 112 -13.26 -11.84 -5.29
CA MET A 112 -12.73 -11.17 -4.11
C MET A 112 -13.66 -11.41 -2.91
N GLY A 113 -13.20 -12.19 -1.94
CA GLY A 113 -13.96 -12.54 -0.73
C GLY A 113 -13.99 -11.45 0.34
N PHE A 114 -13.48 -10.26 0.06
CA PHE A 114 -13.48 -9.12 0.98
C PHE A 114 -14.88 -8.52 1.10
N ASN A 115 -15.29 -8.15 2.32
CA ASN A 115 -16.62 -7.62 2.60
C ASN A 115 -16.70 -6.09 2.58
N GLY A 116 -15.58 -5.38 2.46
CA GLY A 116 -15.51 -3.93 2.60
C GLY A 116 -15.23 -3.45 4.04
N PHE A 117 -14.91 -2.16 4.15
CA PHE A 117 -14.81 -1.39 5.38
C PHE A 117 -16.12 -0.63 5.63
N LYS A 118 -16.42 -0.35 6.90
CA LYS A 118 -17.61 0.43 7.29
C LYS A 118 -17.32 1.93 7.38
N ASP A 119 -16.09 2.27 7.72
CA ASP A 119 -15.70 3.64 8.03
C ASP A 119 -14.98 4.27 6.84
N ASP A 120 -15.44 5.44 6.40
CA ASP A 120 -14.85 6.15 5.25
C ASP A 120 -13.38 6.50 5.47
N ALA A 121 -12.96 6.76 6.70
CA ALA A 121 -11.56 6.97 7.03
C ALA A 121 -10.68 5.74 6.74
N GLU A 122 -11.19 4.52 7.01
CA GLU A 122 -10.47 3.28 6.68
C GLU A 122 -10.39 3.07 5.17
N ILE A 123 -11.44 3.45 4.44
CA ILE A 123 -11.47 3.38 2.98
C ILE A 123 -10.44 4.36 2.40
N ASN A 124 -10.50 5.63 2.82
CA ASN A 124 -9.59 6.68 2.36
C ASN A 124 -8.13 6.34 2.67
N GLU A 125 -7.82 5.74 3.83
CA GLU A 125 -6.46 5.27 4.14
C GLU A 125 -5.93 4.29 3.08
N VAL A 126 -6.77 3.37 2.60
CA VAL A 126 -6.39 2.40 1.56
C VAL A 126 -6.32 3.07 0.19
N VAL A 127 -7.28 3.93 -0.16
CA VAL A 127 -7.31 4.64 -1.44
C VAL A 127 -6.08 5.54 -1.58
N ASP A 128 -5.75 6.31 -0.55
CA ASP A 128 -4.58 7.19 -0.51
C ASP A 128 -3.27 6.38 -0.64
N PHE A 129 -3.19 5.22 0.02
CA PHE A 129 -2.04 4.34 -0.13
C PHE A 129 -1.90 3.80 -1.55
N LEU A 130 -2.98 3.27 -2.14
CA LEU A 130 -2.99 2.77 -3.53
C LEU A 130 -2.66 3.88 -4.53
N SER A 131 -3.09 5.12 -4.26
CA SER A 131 -2.79 6.28 -5.08
C SER A 131 -1.29 6.57 -5.17
N LYS A 132 -0.47 6.09 -4.23
CA LYS A 132 0.99 6.29 -4.22
C LYS A 132 1.77 5.13 -4.83
N LEU A 133 1.12 4.00 -5.13
CA LEU A 133 1.80 2.81 -5.67
C LEU A 133 1.97 2.91 -7.18
N HIS A 134 2.74 3.87 -7.66
CA HIS A 134 3.05 4.04 -9.08
C HIS A 134 4.39 4.76 -9.25
N ASP A 135 4.86 4.81 -10.49
CA ASP A 135 6.02 5.61 -10.91
C ASP A 135 5.56 6.77 -11.80
#